data_AF-A0A2V6FS05-F1
#
_entry.id   AF-A0A2V6FS05-F1
#
_cell.length_a   1.000
_cell.length_b   1.000
_cell.length_c   1.000
_cell.angle_alpha   90.00
_cell.angle_beta   90.00
_cell.angle_gamma   90.00
#
_symmetry.space_group_name_H-M   'P 1'
#
loop_
_entity.id
_entity.type
_entity.pdbx_description
1 polymer ?
#
loop_
_entity_poly.entity_id
_entity_poly.type
_entity_poly.pdbx_seq_one_letter_code
_entity_poly.pdbx_strand_id
1 'polypeptide(L)' 'YAVSQDAAATIVDLAATMGVDFLVIGASQRPAMAKLLRGSVATNVAQQLPESIQLLIFG' A
#
# COMPACT_ATOMS: atom_id res chain seq x y z
N TYR A 1 -8.96 -18.69 -5.88
CA TYR A 1 -8.40 -17.46 -5.30
C TYR A 1 -7.37 -16.91 -6.27
N ALA A 2 -7.67 -15.82 -6.97
CA ALA A 2 -6.68 -15.13 -7.78
C ALA A 2 -5.93 -14.17 -6.85
N VAL A 3 -4.66 -14.47 -6.58
CA VAL A 3 -3.74 -13.51 -5.98
C VAL A 3 -3.59 -12.41 -7.04
N SER A 4 -3.94 -11.15 -6.71
CA SER A 4 -3.67 -10.03 -7.61
C SER A 4 -2.20 -10.09 -8.04
N GLN A 5 -1.94 -10.02 -9.34
CA GLN A 5 -0.59 -10.11 -9.91
C GLN A 5 0.32 -8.97 -9.41
N ASP A 6 -0.24 -7.89 -8.86
CA ASP A 6 0.45 -6.90 -8.04
C ASP A 6 -0.57 -6.08 -7.21
N ALA A 7 -0.68 -6.39 -5.92
CA ALA A 7 -1.61 -5.72 -5.02
C ALA A 7 -1.33 -4.21 -4.88
N ALA A 8 -0.06 -3.78 -4.95
CA ALA A 8 0.28 -2.38 -4.81
C ALA A 8 -0.19 -1.57 -6.02
N ALA A 9 0.04 -2.09 -7.22
CA ALA A 9 -0.43 -1.45 -8.46
C ALA A 9 -1.96 -1.28 -8.46
N THR A 10 -2.70 -2.34 -8.08
CA THR A 10 -4.17 -2.26 -8.02
C THR A 10 -4.66 -1.19 -7.03
N ILE A 11 -4.00 -1.06 -5.88
CA ILE A 11 -4.36 -0.06 -4.86
C ILE A 11 -4.11 1.35 -5.39
N VAL A 12 -2.95 1.59 -6.02
CA VAL A 12 -2.56 2.90 -6.57
C VAL A 12 -3.51 3.31 -7.68
N ASP A 13 -3.79 2.41 -8.63
CA ASP A 13 -4.69 2.67 -9.75
C ASP A 13 -6.09 3.03 -9.27
N LEU A 14 -6.61 2.28 -8.29
CA LEU A 14 -7.94 2.53 -7.75
C LEU A 14 -7.99 3.86 -6.98
N ALA A 15 -6.98 4.16 -6.15
CA ALA A 15 -6.91 5.42 -5.41
C ALA A 15 -6.87 6.64 -6.35
N ALA A 16 -6.05 6.56 -7.41
CA ALA A 16 -5.96 7.61 -8.43
C ALA A 16 -7.26 7.74 -9.23
N THR A 17 -7.86 6.62 -9.64
CA THR A 17 -9.13 6.59 -10.40
C THR A 17 -10.28 7.20 -9.61
N MET A 18 -10.33 6.94 -8.30
CA MET A 18 -11.38 7.47 -7.44
C MET A 18 -11.13 8.92 -6.99
N GLY A 19 -9.91 9.45 -7.17
CA GLY A 19 -9.55 10.81 -6.75
C GLY A 19 -9.69 11.03 -5.24
N VAL A 20 -9.31 10.03 -4.43
CA VAL A 20 -9.41 10.14 -2.96
C VAL A 20 -8.36 11.08 -2.38
N ASP A 21 -8.70 11.78 -1.30
CA ASP A 21 -7.75 12.61 -0.56
C ASP A 21 -6.82 11.77 0.35
N PHE A 22 -7.31 10.63 0.84
CA PHE A 22 -6.61 9.80 1.81
C PHE A 22 -6.66 8.31 1.44
N LEU A 23 -5.53 7.64 1.64
CA LEU A 23 -5.41 6.19 1.57
C LEU A 23 -4.89 5.66 2.91
N VAL A 24 -5.64 4.77 3.57
CA VAL A 24 -5.26 4.19 4.86
C VAL A 24 -4.85 2.73 4.66
N ILE A 25 -3.65 2.34 5.11
CA ILE A 25 -3.15 0.96 5.06
C ILE A 25 -2.81 0.45 6.46
N GLY A 26 -3.27 -0.77 6.76
CA GLY A 26 -2.96 -1.46 8.02
C GLY A 26 -1.50 -1.92 8.09
N ALA A 27 -0.82 -1.69 9.22
CA ALA A 27 0.50 -2.27 9.49
C ALA A 27 0.38 -3.77 9.82
N SER A 28 1.35 -4.58 9.35
CA SER A 28 1.38 -6.01 9.66
C SER A 28 1.95 -6.27 11.05
N GLN A 29 1.19 -6.91 11.96
CA GLN A 29 1.60 -7.21 13.34
C GLN A 29 2.56 -8.42 13.49
N ARG A 30 3.27 -8.85 12.44
CA ARG A 30 4.13 -10.05 12.50
C ARG A 30 5.56 -9.67 12.94
N PRO A 31 6.01 -10.02 14.17
CA PRO A 31 7.09 -9.30 14.84
C PRO A 31 8.54 -9.68 14.46
N ALA A 32 8.81 -10.72 13.65
CA ALA A 32 10.19 -11.21 13.49
C ALA A 32 10.72 -11.42 12.05
N MET A 33 9.88 -11.44 11.02
CA MET A 33 10.34 -11.58 9.62
C MET A 33 9.95 -10.41 8.70
N ALA A 34 9.22 -9.42 9.22
CA ALA A 34 8.64 -8.33 8.43
C ALA A 34 9.63 -7.22 8.01
N LYS A 35 10.82 -7.13 8.64
CA LYS A 35 11.86 -6.13 8.29
C LYS A 35 12.94 -6.63 7.33
N LEU A 36 13.05 -7.95 7.11
CA LEU A 36 14.07 -8.53 6.23
C LEU A 36 13.64 -8.60 4.76
N LEU A 37 12.33 -8.51 4.47
CA LEU A 37 11.81 -8.42 3.12
C LEU A 37 11.52 -6.94 2.81
N ARG A 38 12.51 -6.24 2.24
CA ARG A 38 12.26 -5.00 1.49
C ARG A 38 11.23 -5.33 0.40
N GLY A 39 9.98 -4.88 0.55
CA GLY A 39 8.90 -5.16 -0.42
C GLY A 39 7.55 -5.46 0.21
N SER A 40 7.12 -4.71 1.22
CA SER A 40 5.73 -4.80 1.69
C SER A 40 4.81 -4.04 0.73
N VAL A 41 3.54 -4.45 0.64
CA VAL A 41 2.53 -3.73 -0.16
C VAL A 41 2.45 -2.25 0.25
N ALA A 42 2.50 -1.96 1.55
CA ALA A 42 2.51 -0.58 2.05
C ALA A 42 3.71 0.23 1.54
N THR A 43 4.90 -0.38 1.52
CA THR A 43 6.12 0.25 0.98
C THR A 43 6.00 0.50 -0.52
N ASN A 44 5.48 -0.47 -1.29
CA ASN A 44 5.33 -0.33 -2.74
C ASN A 44 4.28 0.73 -3.10
N VAL A 45 3.16 0.78 -2.36
CA VAL A 45 2.16 1.84 -2.52
C VAL A 45 2.77 3.20 -2.23
N ALA A 46 3.51 3.35 -1.12
CA ALA A 46 4.15 4.61 -0.76
C ALA A 46 5.11 5.15 -1.83
N GLN A 47 5.72 4.29 -2.64
CA GLN A 47 6.64 4.70 -3.70
C GLN A 47 5.94 5.17 -4.98
N GLN A 48 4.70 4.78 -5.20
CA GLN A 48 3.98 4.98 -6.47
C GLN A 48 2.75 5.89 -6.31
N LEU A 49 2.28 6.11 -5.09
CA LEU A 49 1.11 6.93 -4.83
C LEU A 49 1.39 8.40 -5.22
N PRO A 50 0.48 9.06 -5.94
CA PRO A 50 0.61 10.48 -6.25
C PRO A 50 0.70 11.34 -4.99
N GLU A 51 1.50 12.41 -5.02
CA GLU A 51 1.67 13.33 -3.89
C GLU A 51 0.37 14.03 -3.44
N SER A 52 -0.64 14.08 -4.31
CA SER A 52 -1.96 14.61 -3.99
C SER A 52 -2.78 13.71 -3.06
N ILE A 53 -2.39 12.45 -2.86
CA ILE A 53 -3.10 11.50 -2.02
C ILE A 53 -2.28 11.22 -0.76
N GLN A 54 -2.84 11.52 0.40
CA GLN A 54 -2.14 11.33 1.66
C GLN A 54 -2.22 9.87 2.11
N LEU A 55 -1.06 9.19 2.19
CA LEU A 55 -0.95 7.84 2.73
C LEU A 55 -0.85 7.86 4.27
N LEU A 56 -1.74 7.13 4.93
CA LEU A 56 -1.74 6.92 6.38
C LEU A 56 -1.50 5.43 6.67
N ILE A 57 -0.48 5.13 7.46
CA ILE A 57 -0.23 3.76 7.95
C ILE A 57 -0.74 3.65 9.38
N PHE A 58 -1.62 2.67 9.63
CA PHE A 58 -2.28 2.48 10.93
C PHE A 58 -2.05 1.06 11.46
N GLY A 59 -1.48 0.94 12.67
CA GLY A 59 -1.31 -0.35 13.37
C GLY A 59 0.06 -0.57 13.98
#